data_AF-J1I014-F1
#
_entry.id   AF-J1I014-F1
#
_cell.length_a   1.000
_cell.length_b   1.000
_cell.length_c   1.000
_cell.angle_alpha   90.00
_cell.angle_beta   90.00
_cell.angle_gamma   90.00
#
_symmetry.space_group_name_H-M   'P 1'
#
loop_
_entity.id
_entity.type
_entity.pdbx_description
1 polymer ?
#
loop_
_entity_poly.entity_id
_entity_poly.type
_entity_poly.pdbx_seq_one_letter_code
_entity_poly.pdbx_strand_id
1 'polypeptide(L)'
;MGSARLGILKKALALRYRDESGTVDLPIRTLIKTALAQSSYQQLELGRRRYELSNHLGNVLATVSDKSLGQDSSQTGQADYYLAQVSSASLYYPFGWEMPGRKFVSGEEYRFGFNGKEDDRDWGMQNIQDYGFRLYNPSIGKFLSVDPLSPD
;
A
#
# COMPACT_ATOMS: atom_id res chain seq x y z
N MET A 1 7.44 6.82 9.87
CA MET A 1 6.21 7.65 9.97
C MET A 1 5.30 7.20 8.84
N GLY A 2 4.30 6.35 9.11
CA GLY A 2 3.47 5.73 8.07
C GLY A 2 2.35 6.65 7.58
N SER A 3 2.06 6.62 6.28
CA SER A 3 1.01 7.43 5.67
C SER A 3 -0.38 7.01 6.15
N ALA A 4 -1.11 7.93 6.79
CA ALA A 4 -2.44 7.69 7.33
C ALA A 4 -3.53 7.97 6.28
N ARG A 5 -3.75 7.04 5.35
CA ARG A 5 -5.06 6.92 4.68
C ARG A 5 -5.74 5.68 5.26
N LEU A 6 -6.73 5.89 6.12
CA LEU A 6 -7.25 4.90 7.08
C LEU A 6 -7.90 3.64 6.44
N GLY A 7 -8.00 3.52 5.12
CA GLY A 7 -8.51 2.30 4.45
C GLY A 7 -9.96 1.94 4.81
N ILE A 8 -10.75 2.88 5.34
CA ILE A 8 -12.15 2.67 5.72
C ILE A 8 -13.07 3.25 4.65
N LEU A 9 -13.94 2.42 4.07
CA LEU A 9 -15.03 2.86 3.19
C LEU A 9 -16.36 2.84 3.91
N LYS A 10 -17.13 3.93 3.80
CA LYS A 10 -18.51 3.99 4.27
C LYS A 10 -19.44 3.52 3.15
N LYS A 11 -20.12 2.38 3.33
CA LYS A 11 -21.08 1.83 2.37
C LYS A 11 -22.51 1.99 2.88
N ALA A 12 -23.43 2.31 1.98
CA ALA A 12 -24.87 2.35 2.29
C ALA A 12 -25.48 0.96 2.07
N LEU A 13 -26.28 0.51 3.03
CA LEU A 13 -27.13 -0.67 2.94
C LEU A 13 -28.59 -0.20 2.92
N ALA A 14 -29.30 -0.52 1.84
CA ALA A 14 -30.74 -0.30 1.77
C ALA A 14 -31.45 -1.62 2.08
N LEU A 15 -32.12 -1.69 3.22
CA LEU A 15 -32.98 -2.82 3.56
C LEU A 15 -34.38 -2.54 3.03
N ARG A 16 -34.93 -3.48 2.26
CA ARG A 16 -36.33 -3.44 1.81
C ARG A 16 -37.13 -4.38 2.68
N TYR A 17 -38.11 -3.85 3.40
CA TYR A 17 -39.13 -4.69 4.03
C TYR A 17 -40.25 -4.97 3.03
N ARG A 18 -40.61 -6.24 2.91
CA ARG A 18 -41.85 -6.67 2.25
C ARG A 18 -42.82 -7.02 3.37
N ASP A 19 -43.88 -6.24 3.52
CA ASP A 19 -44.96 -6.61 4.42
C ASP A 19 -45.77 -7.72 3.74
N GLU A 20 -45.61 -8.95 4.21
CA GLU A 20 -46.40 -10.11 3.76
C GLU A 20 -47.68 -10.31 4.60
N SER A 21 -48.13 -9.28 5.32
CA SER A 21 -49.38 -9.35 6.06
C SER A 21 -50.57 -9.15 5.12
N GLY A 22 -51.13 -10.27 4.66
CA GLY A 22 -52.57 -10.47 4.39
C GLY A 22 -53.25 -9.54 3.39
N THR A 23 -53.95 -10.13 2.43
CA THR A 23 -54.83 -9.48 1.45
C THR A 23 -55.65 -8.33 2.04
N VAL A 24 -55.28 -7.08 1.74
CA VAL A 24 -56.17 -5.93 1.89
C VAL A 24 -56.50 -5.44 0.48
N ASP A 25 -57.74 -5.70 0.06
CA ASP A 25 -58.30 -5.14 -1.17
C ASP A 25 -58.30 -3.62 -1.07
N LEU A 26 -57.34 -3.00 -1.75
CA LEU A 26 -57.15 -1.57 -1.76
C LEU A 26 -57.52 -1.03 -3.15
N PRO A 27 -58.34 0.04 -3.25
CA PRO A 27 -58.64 0.67 -4.52
C PRO A 27 -57.35 1.21 -5.16
N ILE A 28 -57.37 1.36 -6.50
CA ILE A 28 -56.26 1.52 -7.48
C ILE A 28 -55.25 2.68 -7.21
N ARG A 29 -55.25 3.32 -6.03
CA ARG A 29 -54.32 4.40 -5.67
C ARG A 29 -53.64 4.27 -4.30
N THR A 30 -53.41 3.06 -3.82
CA THR A 30 -52.65 2.89 -2.56
C THR A 30 -51.18 2.60 -2.87
N LEU A 31 -50.36 3.65 -2.78
CA LEU A 31 -48.90 3.57 -2.87
C LEU A 31 -48.39 2.69 -1.72
N ILE A 32 -47.88 1.50 -2.03
CA ILE A 32 -47.14 0.67 -1.08
C ILE A 32 -45.98 1.52 -0.54
N LYS A 33 -46.09 1.95 0.72
CA LYS A 33 -45.08 2.77 1.39
C LYS A 33 -43.87 1.90 1.70
N THR A 34 -43.02 1.71 0.70
CA THR A 34 -41.74 1.04 0.86
C THR A 34 -40.83 2.00 1.64
N ALA A 35 -40.78 1.88 2.97
CA ALA A 35 -39.84 2.65 3.76
C ALA A 35 -38.42 2.09 3.51
N LEU A 36 -37.58 2.87 2.81
CA LEU A 36 -36.17 2.54 2.66
C LEU A 36 -35.46 2.83 3.99
N ALA A 37 -35.20 1.79 4.78
CA ALA A 37 -34.29 1.90 5.91
C ALA A 37 -32.87 1.96 5.36
N GLN A 38 -32.27 3.16 5.41
CA GLN A 38 -30.92 3.42 4.93
C GLN A 38 -29.95 3.34 6.11
N SER A 39 -29.22 2.23 6.21
CA SER A 39 -28.15 2.03 7.17
C SER A 39 -26.79 2.23 6.49
N SER A 40 -25.74 2.58 7.23
CA SER A 40 -24.38 2.64 6.68
C SER A 40 -23.43 1.82 7.52
N TYR A 41 -22.59 1.02 6.89
CA TYR A 41 -21.53 0.25 7.55
C TYR A 41 -20.16 0.72 7.08
N GLN A 42 -19.15 0.51 7.92
CA GLN A 42 -17.75 0.75 7.58
C GLN A 42 -17.11 -0.58 7.15
N GLN A 43 -16.56 -0.61 5.96
CA GLN A 43 -15.80 -1.76 5.46
C GLN A 43 -14.31 -1.40 5.48
N LEU A 44 -13.49 -2.28 6.06
CA LEU A 44 -12.04 -2.19 5.96
C LEU A 44 -11.60 -2.75 4.60
N GLU A 45 -10.89 -1.95 3.82
CA GLU A 45 -10.20 -2.40 2.62
C GLU A 45 -8.76 -2.80 2.96
N LEU A 46 -8.51 -4.11 2.98
CA LEU A 46 -7.19 -4.69 3.18
C LEU A 46 -6.33 -4.50 1.93
N GLY A 47 -5.02 -4.33 2.12
CA GLY A 47 -4.02 -4.11 1.07
C GLY A 47 -3.77 -2.64 0.74
N ARG A 48 -4.43 -1.70 1.43
CA ARG A 48 -4.24 -0.26 1.21
C ARG A 48 -3.19 0.35 2.13
N ARG A 49 -2.99 -0.23 3.30
CA ARG A 49 -1.97 0.26 4.24
C ARG A 49 -0.65 -0.45 3.95
N ARG A 50 0.43 0.31 3.99
CA ARG A 50 1.79 -0.18 3.79
C ARG A 50 2.62 0.12 5.03
N TYR A 51 3.43 -0.84 5.43
CA TYR A 51 4.37 -0.72 6.54
C TYR A 51 5.78 -0.90 6.02
N GLU A 52 6.68 -0.07 6.51
CA GLU A 52 8.09 -0.05 6.12
C GLU A 52 8.93 -0.76 7.18
N LEU A 53 9.77 -1.69 6.74
CA LEU A 53 10.72 -2.40 7.58
C LEU A 53 12.10 -1.81 7.33
N SER A 54 12.59 -1.03 8.29
CA SER A 54 13.86 -0.33 8.19
C SER A 54 14.99 -1.05 8.91
N ASN A 55 16.23 -0.85 8.45
CA ASN A 55 17.43 -1.25 9.18
C ASN A 55 17.78 -0.24 10.30
N HIS A 56 18.91 -0.48 10.99
CA HIS A 56 19.41 0.39 12.08
C HIS A 56 19.84 1.80 11.63
N LEU A 57 19.99 2.05 10.32
CA LEU A 57 20.29 3.35 9.73
C LEU A 57 19.04 4.09 9.25
N GLY A 58 17.86 3.46 9.36
CA GLY A 58 16.60 3.99 8.86
C GLY A 58 16.33 3.72 7.37
N ASN A 59 17.16 2.91 6.69
CA ASN A 59 16.91 2.52 5.31
C ASN A 59 15.77 1.51 5.25
N VAL A 60 14.76 1.76 4.43
CA VAL A 60 13.65 0.82 4.21
C VAL A 60 14.15 -0.32 3.32
N LEU A 61 14.14 -1.54 3.86
CA LEU A 61 14.57 -2.75 3.15
C LEU A 61 13.40 -3.54 2.59
N ALA A 62 12.23 -3.45 3.20
CA ALA A 62 11.03 -4.11 2.72
C ALA A 62 9.78 -3.32 3.07
N THR A 63 8.78 -3.39 2.19
CA THR A 63 7.44 -2.85 2.44
C THR A 63 6.43 -3.99 2.41
N VAL A 64 5.58 -4.05 3.42
CA VAL A 64 4.52 -5.06 3.55
C VAL A 64 3.15 -4.40 3.62
N SER A 65 2.12 -5.03 3.05
CA SER A 65 0.75 -4.52 3.13
C SER A 65 0.01 -5.11 4.33
N ASP A 66 -1.11 -4.49 4.72
CA ASP A 66 -2.03 -5.02 5.72
C ASP A 66 -2.86 -6.21 5.22
N LYS A 67 -2.63 -6.69 3.99
CA LYS A 67 -3.32 -7.85 3.43
C LYS A 67 -2.73 -9.16 3.97
N SER A 68 -3.55 -9.93 4.68
CA SER A 68 -3.23 -11.29 5.09
C SER A 68 -3.57 -12.29 3.99
N LEU A 69 -2.62 -13.12 3.59
CA LEU A 69 -2.78 -14.22 2.64
C LEU A 69 -2.87 -15.53 3.44
N GLY A 70 -4.06 -16.12 3.48
CA GLY A 70 -4.27 -17.43 4.10
C GLY A 70 -3.62 -18.53 3.26
N GLN A 71 -2.90 -19.43 3.92
CA GLN A 71 -2.33 -20.62 3.30
C GLN A 71 -3.10 -21.83 3.81
N ASP A 72 -3.68 -22.59 2.88
CA ASP A 72 -4.38 -23.85 3.15
C ASP A 72 -3.56 -24.99 2.56
N SER A 73 -2.70 -25.57 3.39
CA SER A 73 -1.87 -26.72 3.02
C SER A 73 -2.67 -28.02 3.15
N SER A 74 -3.69 -28.02 4.02
CA SER A 74 -4.57 -29.16 4.29
C SER A 74 -5.70 -29.33 3.26
N GLN A 75 -5.92 -28.35 2.38
CA GLN A 75 -7.00 -28.29 1.38
C GLN A 75 -8.40 -28.46 1.99
N THR A 76 -8.58 -27.97 3.21
CA THR A 76 -9.84 -28.09 3.95
C THR A 76 -10.79 -26.91 3.71
N GLY A 77 -10.34 -25.88 2.98
CA GLY A 77 -11.06 -24.64 2.80
C GLY A 77 -10.92 -23.67 3.99
N GLN A 78 -10.11 -24.01 4.99
CA GLN A 78 -9.72 -23.15 6.10
C GLN A 78 -8.22 -22.84 6.02
N ALA A 79 -7.84 -21.62 6.37
CA ALA A 79 -6.43 -21.25 6.40
C ALA A 79 -5.74 -21.86 7.63
N ASP A 80 -4.63 -22.57 7.41
CA ASP A 80 -3.80 -23.13 8.48
C ASP A 80 -2.95 -22.03 9.14
N TYR A 81 -2.43 -21.10 8.33
CA TYR A 81 -1.66 -19.94 8.78
C TYR A 81 -1.79 -18.76 7.80
N TYR A 82 -1.35 -17.58 8.23
CA TYR A 82 -1.41 -16.35 7.45
C TYR A 82 -0.02 -15.77 7.20
N LEU A 83 0.22 -15.38 5.96
CA LEU A 83 1.40 -14.61 5.57
C LEU A 83 1.00 -13.17 5.26
N ALA A 84 1.88 -12.22 5.59
CA ALA A 84 1.74 -10.85 5.12
C ALA A 84 2.13 -10.77 3.64
N GLN A 85 1.41 -9.96 2.86
CA GLN A 85 1.82 -9.68 1.49
C GLN A 85 3.01 -8.70 1.48
N VAL A 86 4.14 -9.15 0.93
CA VAL A 86 5.30 -8.29 0.66
C VAL A 86 5.07 -7.52 -0.64
N SER A 87 5.20 -6.20 -0.61
CA SER A 87 5.07 -5.31 -1.77
C SER A 87 6.41 -4.98 -2.40
N SER A 88 7.46 -4.78 -1.60
CA SER A 88 8.82 -4.59 -2.10
C SER A 88 9.83 -5.13 -1.10
N ALA A 89 10.99 -5.57 -1.60
CA ALA A 89 12.16 -5.85 -0.79
C ALA A 89 13.44 -5.58 -1.59
N SER A 90 14.36 -4.82 -1.04
CA SER A 90 15.64 -4.49 -1.69
C SER A 90 16.78 -4.56 -0.68
N LEU A 91 17.91 -5.11 -1.11
CA LEU A 91 19.16 -5.10 -0.33
C LEU A 91 20.19 -4.20 -1.00
N TYR A 92 20.94 -3.47 -0.18
CA TYR A 92 21.92 -2.50 -0.63
C TYR A 92 23.32 -2.90 -0.18
N TYR A 93 24.30 -2.77 -1.07
CA TYR A 93 25.72 -2.73 -0.74
C TYR A 93 26.03 -1.51 0.14
N PRO A 94 27.22 -1.46 0.77
CA PRO A 94 27.77 -0.20 1.27
C PRO A 94 27.66 0.90 0.20
N PHE A 95 27.45 2.14 0.64
CA PHE A 95 27.22 3.30 -0.25
C PHE A 95 25.88 3.30 -1.01
N GLY A 96 25.02 2.31 -0.79
CA GLY A 96 23.62 2.36 -1.23
C GLY A 96 23.35 1.78 -2.62
N TRP A 97 24.31 1.09 -3.23
CA TRP A 97 24.06 0.41 -4.49
C TRP A 97 23.14 -0.80 -4.30
N GLU A 98 22.05 -0.89 -5.05
CA GLU A 98 21.15 -2.03 -4.99
C GLU A 98 21.87 -3.31 -5.45
N MET A 99 21.80 -4.37 -4.64
CA MET A 99 22.44 -5.64 -4.94
C MET A 99 21.68 -6.34 -6.09
N PRO A 100 22.34 -6.63 -7.24
CA PRO A 100 21.69 -7.34 -8.33
C PRO A 100 21.14 -8.69 -7.88
N GLY A 101 19.92 -9.02 -8.31
CA GLY A 101 19.23 -10.27 -7.94
C GLY A 101 18.66 -10.31 -6.52
N ARG A 102 18.79 -9.23 -5.73
CA ARG A 102 18.22 -9.10 -4.38
C ARG A 102 17.20 -7.96 -4.30
N LYS A 103 16.42 -7.82 -5.37
CA LYS A 103 15.29 -6.90 -5.49
C LYS A 103 14.03 -7.72 -5.77
N PHE A 104 12.98 -7.42 -5.03
CA PHE A 104 11.65 -7.95 -5.20
C PHE A 104 10.65 -6.80 -5.24
N VAL A 105 9.75 -6.81 -6.22
CA VAL A 105 8.65 -5.84 -6.33
C VAL A 105 7.39 -6.59 -6.73
N SER A 106 6.32 -6.37 -5.98
CA SER A 106 4.98 -6.91 -6.24
C SER A 106 3.96 -5.76 -6.19
N GLY A 107 3.49 -5.35 -7.37
CA GLY A 107 2.57 -4.22 -7.53
C GLY A 107 3.30 -2.90 -7.77
N GLU A 108 2.89 -1.83 -7.07
CA GLU A 108 3.50 -0.51 -7.25
C GLU A 108 4.91 -0.47 -6.65
N GLU A 109 5.86 -0.02 -7.47
CA GLU A 109 7.25 0.10 -7.09
C GLU A 109 7.44 1.10 -5.93
N TYR A 110 8.35 0.76 -5.01
CA TYR A 110 8.73 1.66 -3.94
C TYR A 110 9.73 2.69 -4.47
N ARG A 111 9.44 3.98 -4.23
CA ARG A 111 10.18 5.10 -4.82
C ARG A 111 11.45 5.48 -4.07
N PHE A 112 11.51 5.15 -2.79
CA PHE A 112 12.62 5.52 -1.92
C PHE A 112 13.63 4.38 -1.80
N GLY A 113 14.91 4.72 -1.76
CA GLY A 113 16.00 3.77 -1.65
C GLY A 113 16.85 4.00 -0.40
N PHE A 114 18.16 4.01 -0.60
CA PHE A 114 19.14 4.20 0.46
C PHE A 114 19.01 5.58 1.14
N ASN A 115 19.21 5.64 2.46
CA ASN A 115 19.04 6.83 3.31
C ASN A 115 17.66 7.52 3.20
N GLY A 116 16.63 6.79 2.77
CA GLY A 116 15.29 7.34 2.55
C GLY A 116 15.23 8.39 1.44
N LYS A 117 16.22 8.40 0.54
CA LYS A 117 16.22 9.29 -0.64
C LYS A 117 15.45 8.66 -1.78
N GLU A 118 14.87 9.50 -2.61
CA GLU A 118 14.13 9.04 -3.78
C GLU A 118 15.11 8.57 -4.85
N ASP A 119 14.85 7.40 -5.43
CA ASP A 119 15.56 6.90 -6.59
C ASP A 119 14.94 7.55 -7.85
N ASP A 120 15.69 8.45 -8.49
CA ASP A 120 15.30 9.15 -9.70
C ASP A 120 15.48 8.22 -10.92
N ARG A 121 14.37 7.90 -11.57
CA ARG A 121 14.31 7.02 -12.74
C ARG A 121 14.26 7.79 -14.06
N ASP A 122 14.12 9.11 -14.03
CA ASP A 122 14.04 9.95 -15.24
C ASP A 122 15.41 10.06 -15.93
N TRP A 123 16.48 9.76 -15.20
CA TRP A 123 17.86 9.69 -15.71
C TRP A 123 18.23 8.37 -16.41
N GLY A 124 17.24 7.52 -16.69
CA GLY A 124 17.42 6.26 -17.43
C GLY A 124 17.94 5.12 -16.55
N MET A 125 18.95 4.38 -17.05
CA MET A 125 19.50 3.20 -16.36
C MET A 125 20.47 3.52 -15.21
N GLN A 126 20.79 4.79 -14.99
CA GLN A 126 21.68 5.18 -13.90
C GLN A 126 20.90 5.19 -12.58
N ASN A 127 21.43 4.47 -11.59
CA ASN A 127 20.91 4.55 -10.23
C ASN A 127 21.34 5.91 -9.64
N ILE A 128 20.43 6.88 -9.65
CA ILE A 128 20.67 8.23 -9.12
C ILE A 128 19.67 8.48 -8.00
N GLN A 129 20.17 9.03 -6.90
CA GLN A 129 19.35 9.47 -5.77
C GLN A 129 19.36 10.98 -5.67
N ASP A 130 18.18 11.55 -5.46
CA ASP A 130 18.03 12.97 -5.21
C ASP A 130 18.21 13.29 -3.71
N TYR A 131 19.27 14.04 -3.39
CA TYR A 131 19.54 14.56 -2.04
C TYR A 131 19.10 16.03 -1.88
N GLY A 132 18.41 16.59 -2.88
CA GLY A 132 17.90 17.96 -2.94
C GLY A 132 18.93 18.93 -3.51
N PHE A 133 20.06 19.11 -2.81
CA PHE A 133 21.12 20.03 -3.27
C PHE A 133 22.10 19.40 -4.25
N ARG A 134 22.16 18.07 -4.27
CA ARG A 134 23.09 17.28 -5.09
C ARG A 134 22.44 15.98 -5.52
N LEU A 135 22.89 15.47 -6.65
CA LEU A 135 22.58 14.13 -7.12
C LEU A 135 23.68 13.16 -6.67
N TYR A 136 23.28 12.02 -6.11
CA TYR A 136 24.16 10.98 -5.62
C TYR A 136 24.09 9.74 -6.51
N ASN A 137 25.23 9.18 -6.89
CA ASN A 137 25.29 7.93 -7.63
C ASN A 137 25.79 6.80 -6.69
N PRO A 138 24.90 5.91 -6.23
CA PRO A 138 25.27 4.84 -5.30
C PRO A 138 26.21 3.81 -5.90
N SER A 139 26.19 3.60 -7.23
CA SER A 139 27.05 2.61 -7.91
C SER A 139 28.54 2.95 -7.83
N ILE A 140 28.88 4.24 -7.73
CA ILE A 140 30.26 4.74 -7.56
C ILE A 140 30.51 5.35 -6.18
N GLY A 141 29.47 5.47 -5.34
CA GLY A 141 29.55 6.03 -3.99
C GLY A 141 29.91 7.51 -3.94
N LYS A 142 29.48 8.32 -4.92
CA LYS A 142 29.87 9.74 -5.04
C LYS A 142 28.73 10.65 -5.45
N PHE A 143 28.78 11.91 -5.01
CA PHE A 143 27.96 12.99 -5.56
C PHE A 143 28.46 13.38 -6.96
N LEU A 144 27.53 13.73 -7.84
CA LEU A 144 27.80 14.12 -9.23
C LEU A 144 28.22 15.59 -9.38
N SER A 145 28.18 16.36 -8.29
CA SER A 145 28.58 17.76 -8.23
C SER A 145 29.39 18.05 -6.96
N VAL A 146 30.16 19.14 -7.01
CA VAL A 146 30.84 19.72 -5.84
C VAL A 146 29.79 20.20 -4.84
N ASP A 147 30.14 20.18 -3.55
CA ASP A 147 29.27 20.73 -2.51
C ASP A 147 29.00 22.22 -2.75
N PRO A 148 27.73 22.68 -2.84
CA PRO A 148 27.42 24.09 -2.98
C PRO A 148 27.92 24.97 -1.82
N LEU A 149 28.21 24.36 -0.66
CA LEU A 149 28.79 25.04 0.50
C LEU A 149 30.31 24.93 0.55
N SER A 150 30.95 24.36 -0.49
CA SER A 150 32.40 24.35 -0.57
C SER A 150 32.92 25.79 -0.65
N PRO A 151 33.91 26.18 0.17
CA PRO A 151 34.61 27.44 -0.03
C PRO A 151 35.33 27.42 -1.39
N ASP A 152 35.43 28.61 -1.98
CA ASP A 152 36.23 28.88 -3.19
C ASP A 152 37.74 28.71 -2.94
#